data_AF-A0A8J4RUT8-F1
#
_entry.id   AF-A0A8J4RUT8-F1
#
_cell.length_a   1.000
_cell.length_b   1.000
_cell.length_c   1.000
_cell.angle_alpha   90.00
_cell.angle_beta   90.00
_cell.angle_gamma   90.00
#
_symmetry.space_group_name_H-M   'P 1'
#
loop_
_entity.id
_entity.type
_entity.pdbx_description
1 polymer ?
#
loop_
_entity_poly.entity_id
_entity_poly.type
_entity_poly.pdbx_seq_one_letter_code
_entity_poly.pdbx_strand_id
1 'polypeptide(L)'
;MSDARVLAEQQIWAAVTDRAKNQAVNCTNGDVFTWKSLWKVCCCEVFDVEFVPFDENEKFDWVGMMKKKGRVWDEIVEKHGLYKTNMEKIVRPEAFDAVLHFGFPHVCSMNKSREFGFFGYANTLKSIGLWVGRLRDMKIIP
;
A
#
# COMPACT_ATOMS: atom_id res chain seq x y z
N MET A 1 -5.36 5.76 -2.40
CA MET A 1 -4.12 4.99 -2.53
C MET A 1 -3.38 5.44 -3.78
N SER A 2 -2.06 5.45 -3.75
CA SER A 2 -1.21 5.96 -4.83
C SER A 2 -0.05 5.00 -5.03
N ASP A 3 0.04 4.40 -6.21
CA ASP A 3 1.12 3.54 -6.64
C ASP A 3 2.39 4.38 -6.83
N ALA A 4 3.52 3.91 -6.31
CA ALA A 4 4.77 4.65 -6.36
C ALA A 4 5.26 4.91 -7.80
N ARG A 5 4.88 4.07 -8.78
CA ARG A 5 5.20 4.28 -10.20
C ARG A 5 4.40 5.45 -10.77
N VAL A 6 3.10 5.51 -10.50
CA VAL A 6 2.23 6.62 -10.93
C VAL A 6 2.70 7.93 -10.29
N LEU A 7 3.10 7.88 -9.01
CA LEU A 7 3.66 9.03 -8.32
C LEU A 7 4.97 9.52 -8.98
N ALA A 8 5.89 8.59 -9.30
CA ALA A 8 7.13 8.93 -9.98
C ALA A 8 6.87 9.50 -11.39
N GLU A 9 5.97 8.88 -12.15
CA GLU A 9 5.55 9.36 -13.48
C GLU A 9 4.94 10.75 -13.40
N GLN A 10 4.11 11.04 -12.40
CA GLN A 10 3.51 12.35 -12.23
C GLN A 10 4.55 13.41 -11.83
N GLN A 11 5.53 13.06 -10.99
CA GLN A 11 6.63 13.96 -10.64
C GLN A 11 7.50 14.28 -11.87
N ILE A 12 7.82 13.28 -12.68
CA ILE A 12 8.56 13.47 -13.94
C ILE A 12 7.75 14.35 -14.89
N TRP A 13 6.47 14.04 -15.08
CA TRP A 13 5.56 14.83 -15.91
C TRP A 13 5.49 16.29 -15.46
N ALA A 14 5.36 16.54 -14.16
CA ALA A 14 5.32 17.89 -13.60
C ALA A 14 6.63 18.65 -13.80
N ALA A 15 7.77 17.95 -13.81
CA ALA A 15 9.09 18.55 -14.03
C ALA A 15 9.32 18.98 -15.49
N VAL A 16 8.81 18.21 -16.46
CA VAL A 16 9.04 18.46 -17.90
C VAL A 16 7.92 19.24 -18.59
N THR A 17 6.75 19.36 -17.97
CA THR A 17 5.58 20.02 -18.58
C THR A 17 5.48 21.47 -18.11
N ASP A 18 5.66 22.43 -19.02
CA ASP A 18 5.60 23.86 -18.69
C ASP A 18 4.26 24.27 -18.05
N ARG A 19 3.15 23.69 -18.50
CA ARG A 19 1.81 23.96 -17.94
C ARG A 19 1.67 23.50 -16.50
N ALA A 20 2.45 22.51 -16.06
CA ALA A 20 2.38 21.95 -14.71
C ALA A 20 3.29 22.70 -13.71
N LYS A 21 4.13 23.65 -14.18
CA LYS A 21 5.02 24.43 -13.31
C LYS A 21 4.21 25.27 -12.31
N ASN A 22 4.70 25.35 -11.08
CA ASN A 22 4.09 26.08 -9.97
C ASN A 22 2.64 25.64 -9.65
N GLN A 23 2.29 24.39 -9.93
CA GLN A 23 0.98 23.83 -9.61
C GLN A 23 1.09 22.77 -8.51
N ALA A 24 0.25 22.91 -7.49
CA ALA A 24 -0.09 21.79 -6.62
C ALA A 24 -1.13 20.91 -7.32
N VAL A 25 -0.83 19.63 -7.45
CA VAL A 25 -1.70 18.61 -8.07
C VAL A 25 -1.79 17.38 -7.16
N ASN A 26 -2.94 16.72 -7.15
CA ASN A 26 -3.13 15.47 -6.44
C ASN A 26 -2.53 14.30 -7.24
N CYS A 27 -2.11 13.25 -6.54
CA CYS A 27 -1.68 11.98 -7.11
C CYS A 27 -2.47 10.83 -6.49
N THR A 28 -3.36 10.19 -7.24
CA THR A 28 -3.98 8.92 -6.88
C THR A 28 -4.00 7.99 -8.08
N ASN A 29 -4.28 6.71 -7.83
CA ASN A 29 -4.37 5.68 -8.88
C ASN A 29 -5.48 5.93 -9.91
N GLY A 30 -6.43 6.83 -9.61
CA GLY A 30 -7.55 7.14 -10.49
C GLY A 30 -8.76 6.20 -10.36
N ASP A 31 -8.66 5.17 -9.53
CA ASP A 31 -9.74 4.25 -9.15
C ASP A 31 -10.10 4.34 -7.66
N VAL A 32 -11.12 3.59 -7.25
CA VAL A 32 -11.59 3.47 -5.85
C VAL A 32 -11.63 2.00 -5.44
N PHE A 33 -11.47 1.72 -4.15
CA PHE A 33 -11.50 0.37 -3.60
C PHE A 33 -12.14 0.37 -2.21
N THR A 34 -12.53 -0.81 -1.73
CA THR A 34 -12.93 -1.01 -0.33
C THR A 34 -11.89 -1.84 0.41
N TRP A 35 -11.69 -1.59 1.71
CA TRP A 35 -10.77 -2.39 2.53
C TRP A 35 -11.11 -3.88 2.50
N LYS A 36 -12.40 -4.23 2.46
CA LYS A 36 -12.86 -5.62 2.28
C LYS A 36 -12.33 -6.25 0.99
N SER A 37 -12.41 -5.54 -0.14
CA SER A 37 -11.87 -6.03 -1.42
C SER A 37 -10.35 -6.16 -1.41
N LEU A 38 -9.66 -5.18 -0.81
CA LEU A 38 -8.20 -5.20 -0.70
C LEU A 38 -7.73 -6.36 0.18
N TRP A 39 -8.40 -6.59 1.31
CA TRP A 39 -8.08 -7.68 2.23
C TRP A 39 -8.27 -9.05 1.59
N LYS A 40 -9.37 -9.24 0.83
CA LYS A 40 -9.60 -10.48 0.08
C LYS A 40 -8.47 -10.78 -0.90
N VAL A 41 -8.05 -9.79 -1.70
CA VAL A 41 -6.95 -9.96 -2.65
C VAL A 41 -5.64 -10.24 -1.92
N CYS A 42 -5.32 -9.47 -0.88
CA CYS A 42 -4.08 -9.64 -0.12
C CYS A 42 -4.01 -11.02 0.54
N CYS A 43 -5.02 -11.41 1.32
CA CYS A 43 -5.00 -12.68 2.06
C CYS A 43 -5.13 -13.88 1.12
N CYS A 44 -6.20 -13.94 0.31
CA CYS A 44 -6.48 -15.14 -0.47
C CYS A 44 -5.59 -15.28 -1.69
N GLU A 45 -5.42 -14.22 -2.48
CA GLU A 45 -4.77 -14.36 -3.79
C GLU A 45 -3.24 -14.27 -3.70
N VAL A 46 -2.71 -13.53 -2.73
CA VAL A 46 -1.27 -13.21 -2.67
C VAL A 46 -0.52 -14.01 -1.62
N PHE A 47 -1.12 -14.21 -0.45
CA PHE A 47 -0.50 -14.93 0.67
C PHE A 47 -1.10 -16.30 0.97
N ASP A 48 -2.17 -16.70 0.27
CA ASP A 48 -2.88 -17.98 0.45
C ASP A 48 -3.34 -18.21 1.91
N VAL A 49 -3.92 -17.17 2.50
CA VAL A 49 -4.45 -17.16 3.87
C VAL A 49 -5.98 -17.06 3.82
N GLU A 50 -6.63 -17.77 4.76
CA GLU A 50 -8.08 -17.73 4.93
C GLU A 50 -8.60 -16.29 5.12
N PHE A 51 -9.65 -15.95 4.38
CA PHE A 51 -10.33 -14.67 4.55
C PHE A 51 -11.27 -14.73 5.74
N VAL A 52 -10.93 -14.00 6.79
CA VAL A 52 -11.82 -13.73 7.91
C VAL A 52 -12.46 -12.35 7.70
N PRO A 53 -13.80 -12.26 7.62
CA PRO A 53 -14.50 -10.97 7.52
C PRO A 53 -14.32 -10.17 8.81
N PHE A 54 -14.31 -8.85 8.68
CA PHE A 54 -14.28 -7.95 9.84
C PHE A 54 -15.59 -8.04 10.63
N ASP A 55 -15.49 -8.19 11.95
CA ASP A 55 -16.59 -8.12 12.91
C ASP A 55 -16.51 -6.80 13.68
N GLU A 56 -17.54 -5.95 13.56
CA GLU A 56 -17.61 -4.65 14.23
C GLU A 56 -17.72 -4.76 15.76
N ASN A 57 -18.06 -5.94 16.28
CA ASN A 57 -18.17 -6.19 17.71
C ASN A 57 -16.82 -6.59 18.34
N GLU A 58 -15.83 -6.95 17.54
CA GLU A 58 -14.51 -7.34 18.01
C GLU A 58 -13.55 -6.14 18.07
N LYS A 59 -12.87 -6.00 19.21
CA LYS A 59 -11.76 -5.05 19.34
C LYS A 59 -10.46 -5.76 18.98
N PHE A 60 -9.81 -5.30 17.91
CA PHE A 60 -8.56 -5.87 17.44
C PHE A 60 -7.39 -4.91 17.65
N ASP A 61 -6.53 -5.20 18.64
CA ASP A 61 -5.31 -4.42 18.89
C ASP A 61 -4.18 -4.86 17.95
N TRP A 62 -4.20 -4.30 16.74
CA TRP A 62 -3.20 -4.56 15.70
C TRP A 62 -1.78 -4.19 16.15
N VAL A 63 -1.62 -3.02 16.79
CA VAL A 63 -0.32 -2.49 17.22
C VAL A 63 0.30 -3.38 18.30
N GLY A 64 -0.47 -3.72 19.34
CA GLY A 64 -0.01 -4.59 20.43
C GLY A 64 0.30 -6.01 19.96
N MET A 65 -0.46 -6.53 18.99
CA MET A 65 -0.18 -7.83 18.37
C MET A 65 1.14 -7.82 17.60
N MET A 66 1.39 -6.81 16.76
CA MET A 66 2.59 -6.72 15.92
C MET A 66 3.87 -6.44 16.72
N LYS A 67 3.78 -5.68 17.82
CA LYS A 67 4.93 -5.39 18.70
C LYS A 67 5.63 -6.65 19.24
N LYS A 68 4.90 -7.75 19.40
CA LYS A 68 5.42 -9.02 19.93
C LYS A 68 5.98 -9.97 18.86
N LYS A 69 5.98 -9.57 17.58
CA LYS A 69 6.31 -10.46 16.45
C LYS A 69 7.73 -10.30 15.89
N GLY A 70 8.55 -9.41 16.45
CA GLY A 70 9.94 -9.21 15.99
C GLY A 70 10.75 -10.50 15.91
N ARG A 71 10.73 -11.33 16.95
CA ARG A 71 11.45 -12.62 16.97
C ARG A 71 10.93 -13.61 15.92
N VAL A 72 9.61 -13.62 15.68
CA VAL A 72 9.00 -14.48 14.65
C VAL A 72 9.46 -14.05 13.26
N TRP A 73 9.61 -12.74 13.04
CA TRP A 73 10.16 -12.22 11.79
C TRP A 73 11.62 -12.63 11.59
N ASP A 74 12.46 -12.59 12.63
CA ASP A 74 13.85 -13.04 12.55
C ASP A 74 13.94 -14.53 12.14
N GLU A 75 13.10 -15.39 12.73
CA GLU A 75 13.00 -16.81 12.36
C GLU A 75 12.57 -17.00 10.89
N ILE A 76 11.64 -16.18 10.38
CA ILE A 76 11.21 -16.20 8.97
C ILE A 76 12.36 -15.79 8.05
N VAL A 77 13.08 -14.72 8.40
CA VAL A 77 14.22 -14.21 7.64
C VAL A 77 15.30 -15.28 7.50
N GLU A 78 15.63 -15.97 8.59
CA GLU A 78 16.62 -17.06 8.59
C GLU A 78 16.13 -18.27 7.77
N LYS A 79 14.89 -18.71 8.00
CA LYS A 79 14.32 -19.88 7.33
C LYS A 79 14.23 -19.71 5.80
N HIS A 80 13.87 -18.51 5.34
CA HIS A 80 13.65 -18.24 3.92
C HIS A 80 14.86 -17.57 3.24
N GLY A 81 15.97 -17.36 3.95
CA GLY A 81 17.18 -16.73 3.39
C GLY A 81 16.93 -15.30 2.88
N LEU A 82 16.10 -14.56 3.61
CA LEU A 82 15.72 -13.19 3.26
C LEU A 82 16.83 -12.19 3.61
N TYR A 83 16.72 -10.98 3.07
CA TYR A 83 17.57 -9.88 3.47
C TYR A 83 17.34 -9.57 4.97
N LYS A 84 18.43 -9.41 5.73
CA LYS A 84 18.37 -9.15 7.17
C LYS A 84 17.73 -7.79 7.43
N THR A 85 16.43 -7.81 7.70
CA THR A 85 15.61 -6.64 8.00
C THR A 85 15.16 -6.67 9.44
N ASN A 86 15.18 -5.51 10.10
CA ASN A 86 14.52 -5.36 11.38
C ASN A 86 13.04 -5.01 11.13
N MET A 87 12.14 -5.80 11.69
CA MET A 87 10.69 -5.64 11.55
C MET A 87 10.22 -4.20 11.84
N GLU A 88 10.77 -3.54 12.87
CA GLU A 88 10.41 -2.17 13.28
C GLU A 88 10.83 -1.10 12.26
N LYS A 89 11.77 -1.43 11.35
CA LYS A 89 12.20 -0.54 10.26
C LYS A 89 11.36 -0.71 9.01
N ILE A 90 10.77 -1.88 8.78
CA ILE A 90 10.03 -2.20 7.55
C ILE A 90 8.51 -2.19 7.75
N VAL A 91 8.03 -2.23 8.99
CA VAL A 91 6.60 -2.16 9.34
C VAL A 91 6.36 -1.00 10.29
N ARG A 92 5.27 -0.27 10.09
CA ARG A 92 4.79 0.81 10.97
C ARG A 92 3.32 0.56 11.35
N PRO A 93 3.05 -0.30 12.35
CA PRO A 93 1.69 -0.69 12.72
C PRO A 93 0.81 0.51 13.11
N GLU A 94 1.37 1.50 13.80
CA GLU A 94 0.65 2.68 14.29
C GLU A 94 0.16 3.58 13.13
N ALA A 95 0.99 3.73 12.09
CA ALA A 95 0.60 4.48 10.91
C ALA A 95 -0.52 3.77 10.12
N PHE A 96 -0.47 2.44 10.05
CA PHE A 96 -1.51 1.66 9.40
C PHE A 96 -2.81 1.67 10.20
N ASP A 97 -2.72 1.54 11.53
CA ASP A 97 -3.85 1.60 12.45
C ASP A 97 -4.61 2.93 12.30
N ALA A 98 -3.90 4.06 12.25
CA ALA A 98 -4.52 5.38 12.03
C ALA A 98 -5.30 5.46 10.70
N VAL A 99 -4.79 4.83 9.63
CA VAL A 99 -5.43 4.83 8.30
C VAL A 99 -6.68 3.94 8.28
N LEU A 100 -6.68 2.80 8.98
CA LEU A 100 -7.84 1.92 9.08
C LEU A 100 -9.00 2.55 9.86
N HIS A 101 -8.69 3.45 10.79
CA HIS A 101 -9.67 4.14 11.65
C HIS A 101 -10.18 5.47 11.08
N PHE A 102 -9.90 5.77 9.81
CA PHE A 102 -10.56 6.90 9.16
C PHE A 102 -12.06 6.67 9.07
N GLY A 103 -12.84 7.49 9.80
CA GLY A 103 -14.30 7.47 9.78
C GLY A 103 -14.94 7.98 8.48
N PHE A 104 -14.16 8.17 7.42
CA PHE A 104 -14.62 8.64 6.12
C PHE A 104 -13.77 8.05 4.97
N PRO A 105 -14.34 7.92 3.76
CA PRO A 105 -13.57 7.54 2.58
C PRO A 105 -12.60 8.66 2.18
N HIS A 106 -11.30 8.42 2.30
CA HIS A 106 -10.28 9.39 1.88
C HIS A 106 -10.02 9.29 0.36
N VAL A 107 -10.84 9.99 -0.41
CA VAL A 107 -10.78 10.04 -1.88
C VAL A 107 -10.32 11.42 -2.34
N CYS A 108 -9.38 11.47 -3.28
CA CYS A 108 -8.89 12.72 -3.87
C CYS A 108 -9.18 12.77 -5.37
N SER A 109 -9.50 13.96 -5.89
CA SER A 109 -9.77 14.17 -7.31
C SER A 109 -8.48 14.24 -8.14
N MET A 110 -8.49 13.55 -9.28
CA MET A 110 -7.45 13.61 -10.33
C MET A 110 -7.81 14.56 -11.48
N ASN A 111 -8.94 15.27 -11.41
CA ASN A 111 -9.42 16.11 -12.53
C ASN A 111 -8.40 17.17 -12.93
N LYS A 112 -7.84 17.91 -11.95
CA LYS A 112 -6.81 18.92 -12.23
C LYS A 112 -5.61 18.31 -12.96
N SER A 113 -5.10 17.16 -12.50
CA SER A 113 -3.97 16.49 -13.16
C SER A 113 -4.31 16.11 -14.61
N ARG A 114 -5.52 15.60 -14.85
CA ARG A 114 -6.01 15.22 -16.20
C ARG A 114 -6.22 16.43 -17.11
N GLU A 115 -6.78 17.52 -16.60
CA GLU A 115 -6.96 18.78 -17.33
C GLU A 115 -5.62 19.38 -17.77
N PHE A 116 -4.57 19.17 -16.96
CA PHE A 116 -3.21 19.61 -17.29
C PHE A 116 -2.48 18.62 -18.22
N GLY A 117 -3.07 17.46 -18.53
CA GLY A 117 -2.56 16.49 -19.49
C GLY A 117 -1.93 15.23 -18.88
N PHE A 118 -2.05 15.00 -17.57
CA PHE A 118 -1.60 13.76 -16.92
C PHE A 118 -2.71 12.71 -16.87
N PHE A 119 -2.52 11.62 -17.60
CA PHE A 119 -3.48 10.50 -17.68
C PHE A 119 -2.94 9.19 -17.08
N GLY A 120 -1.81 9.24 -16.36
CA GLY A 120 -1.26 8.08 -15.65
C GLY A 120 -2.26 7.54 -14.63
N TYR A 121 -2.41 6.22 -14.60
CA TYR A 121 -3.32 5.53 -13.69
C TYR A 121 -2.75 4.14 -13.37
N ALA A 122 -3.23 3.55 -12.27
CA ALA A 122 -2.94 2.17 -11.93
C ALA A 122 -4.21 1.49 -11.42
N ASN A 123 -4.38 0.20 -11.72
CA ASN A 123 -5.41 -0.58 -11.06
C ASN A 123 -4.92 -0.95 -9.66
N THR A 124 -5.60 -0.43 -8.65
CA THR A 124 -5.26 -0.59 -7.23
C THR A 124 -5.11 -2.06 -6.83
N LEU A 125 -6.10 -2.90 -7.15
CA LEU A 125 -6.09 -4.31 -6.72
C LEU A 125 -5.00 -5.11 -7.44
N LYS A 126 -4.79 -4.88 -8.74
CA LYS A 126 -3.70 -5.52 -9.50
C LYS A 126 -2.31 -5.09 -9.02
N SER A 127 -2.19 -3.88 -8.48
CA SER A 127 -0.90 -3.36 -8.00
C SER A 127 -0.41 -4.09 -6.76
N ILE A 128 -1.30 -4.68 -5.95
CA ILE A 128 -0.94 -5.42 -4.74
C ILE A 128 -0.01 -6.60 -5.09
N GLY A 129 -0.45 -7.47 -6.00
CA GLY A 129 0.33 -8.64 -6.42
C GLY A 129 1.67 -8.25 -7.06
N LEU A 130 1.70 -7.15 -7.82
CA LEU A 130 2.94 -6.62 -8.40
C LEU A 130 3.94 -6.16 -7.34
N TRP A 131 3.50 -5.38 -6.34
CA TRP A 131 4.37 -4.89 -5.28
C TRP A 131 4.85 -6.01 -4.36
N VAL A 132 3.98 -6.98 -4.06
CA VAL A 132 4.38 -8.18 -3.31
C VAL A 132 5.39 -9.01 -4.10
N GLY A 133 5.16 -9.24 -5.39
CA GLY A 133 6.13 -9.90 -6.27
C GLY A 133 7.50 -9.20 -6.25
N ARG A 134 7.51 -7.88 -6.35
CA ARG A 134 8.76 -7.10 -6.28
C ARG A 134 9.47 -7.24 -4.93
N LEU A 135 8.74 -7.27 -3.82
CA LEU A 135 9.33 -7.50 -2.49
C LEU A 135 9.89 -8.93 -2.33
N ARG A 136 9.27 -9.92 -2.98
CA ARG A 136 9.80 -11.29 -3.07
C ARG A 136 11.08 -11.35 -3.91
N ASP A 137 11.11 -10.69 -5.06
CA ASP A 137 12.31 -10.60 -5.92
C ASP A 137 13.48 -9.94 -5.18
N MET A 138 13.19 -8.94 -4.34
CA MET A 138 14.16 -8.26 -3.48
C MET A 138 14.52 -9.06 -2.20
N LYS A 139 13.92 -10.25 -2.00
CA LYS A 139 14.06 -11.08 -0.80
C LYS A 139 13.76 -10.34 0.50
N ILE A 140 12.80 -9.42 0.50
CA ILE A 140 12.33 -8.74 1.72
C ILE A 140 11.26 -9.57 2.42
N ILE A 141 10.42 -10.26 1.64
CA ILE A 141 9.40 -11.19 2.11
C ILE A 141 9.57 -12.55 1.39
N PRO A 142 9.04 -13.65 1.95
CA PRO A 142 9.01 -14.95 1.28
C PRO A 142 8.19 -14.96 -0.01
#